data_AF-A0A8B8D8S1-F1
#
_entry.id   AF-A0A8B8D8S1-F1
#
_cell.length_a   1.000
_cell.length_b   1.000
_cell.length_c   1.000
_cell.angle_alpha   90.00
_cell.angle_beta   90.00
_cell.angle_gamma   90.00
#
_symmetry.space_group_name_H-M   'P 1'
#
loop_
_entity.id
_entity.type
_entity.pdbx_description
1 polymer ?
#
loop_
_entity_poly.entity_id
_entity_poly.type
_entity_poly.pdbx_seq_one_letter_code
_entity_poly.pdbx_strand_id
1 'polypeptide(L)'
;MRGVGNISLIEKMELFLVALIVLSFSGLDGVIIQTSNLTLGVTPLDVRCGPANSEALLYVNSFTLTRNGTSVAKVTYNRATQSSTLIVLDVTDNRARYNLTGNVHDTNPVNKFLRVVVPANMTRCLDEANYTCLLNGQYQNHSSYDDQASRYVGVKTIATAVDNIYTPPTGDNMLDPSGGGRFLVGSTYLFTCTGTVGRPPISLRWCYKQEGEMDFVPLLAYTAVISESEPEVFQDCNYKRHSFLNYTMTSLDTGTVLLCEPESGEYYCGRGPLNKTFVVRAFVYGGGSNSGATHTRRSGSLVSALFVYVMFMLGVPVVP
;
A
#
# COMPACT_ATOMS: atom_id res chain seq x y z
N MET A 1 44.39 22.39 -15.16
CA MET A 1 43.12 23.02 -14.71
C MET A 1 42.05 22.79 -15.78
N ARG A 2 40.77 22.79 -15.37
CA ARG A 2 39.56 22.50 -16.19
C ARG A 2 39.46 21.03 -16.65
N GLY A 3 38.72 20.24 -15.88
CA GLY A 3 38.29 18.90 -16.27
C GLY A 3 37.05 18.94 -17.14
N VAL A 4 36.88 17.93 -17.99
CA VAL A 4 35.67 17.67 -18.77
C VAL A 4 34.77 16.77 -17.94
N GLY A 5 33.58 17.25 -17.58
CA GLY A 5 32.62 16.47 -16.79
C GLY A 5 31.96 15.38 -17.63
N ASN A 6 32.01 14.13 -17.17
CA ASN A 6 31.16 13.06 -17.69
C ASN A 6 29.71 13.34 -17.28
N ILE A 7 28.91 13.83 -18.21
CA ILE A 7 27.45 13.92 -18.06
C ILE A 7 26.88 12.50 -18.12
N SER A 8 26.13 12.13 -17.08
CA SER A 8 25.57 10.78 -16.91
C SER A 8 24.60 10.42 -18.04
N LEU A 9 24.60 9.14 -18.46
CA LEU A 9 23.59 8.64 -19.41
C LEU A 9 22.15 8.76 -18.89
N ILE A 10 21.97 8.91 -17.57
CA ILE A 10 20.64 8.99 -16.93
C ILE A 10 19.92 10.31 -17.30
N GLU A 11 20.64 11.44 -17.37
CA GLU A 11 20.03 12.74 -17.76
C GLU A 11 19.57 12.76 -19.23
N LYS A 12 20.12 11.89 -20.08
CA LYS A 12 19.66 11.76 -21.48
C LYS A 12 18.35 10.97 -21.63
N MET A 13 17.94 10.18 -20.63
CA MET A 13 16.66 9.47 -20.66
C MET A 13 15.48 10.37 -20.24
N GLU A 14 15.66 11.25 -19.24
CA GLU A 14 14.58 12.16 -18.84
C GLU A 14 14.28 13.21 -19.92
N LEU A 15 15.31 13.73 -20.61
CA LEU A 15 15.09 14.60 -21.78
C LEU A 15 14.32 13.89 -22.91
N PHE A 16 14.51 12.58 -23.10
CA PHE A 16 13.79 11.82 -24.13
C PHE A 16 12.32 11.55 -23.77
N LEU A 17 11.99 11.42 -22.49
CA LEU A 17 10.61 11.22 -22.05
C LEU A 17 9.79 12.53 -22.08
N VAL A 18 10.41 13.66 -21.75
CA VAL A 18 9.78 14.99 -21.84
C VAL A 18 9.65 15.45 -23.31
N ALA A 19 10.62 15.14 -24.17
CA ALA A 19 10.56 15.48 -25.60
C ALA A 19 9.40 14.79 -26.35
N LEU A 20 8.91 13.64 -25.87
CA LEU A 20 7.78 12.94 -26.51
C LEU A 20 6.42 13.60 -26.23
N ILE A 21 6.34 14.55 -25.28
CA ILE A 21 5.11 15.26 -24.90
C ILE A 21 4.92 16.55 -25.74
N VAL A 22 5.94 16.98 -26.48
CA VAL A 22 5.90 18.15 -27.38
C VAL A 22 6.14 17.74 -28.84
N LEU A 23 5.48 16.65 -29.26
CA LEU A 23 5.15 16.50 -30.68
C LEU A 23 3.97 17.41 -30.98
N SER A 24 4.22 18.42 -31.82
CA SER A 24 3.25 19.40 -32.27
C SER A 24 2.09 18.74 -33.02
N PHE A 25 0.96 18.57 -32.35
CA PHE A 25 -0.31 18.10 -32.95
C PHE A 25 -1.00 19.20 -33.79
N SER A 26 -0.31 19.74 -34.78
CA SER A 26 -0.94 20.46 -35.88
C SER A 26 -1.55 19.43 -36.86
N GLY A 27 -2.72 18.87 -36.50
CA GLY A 27 -3.44 17.94 -37.38
C GLY A 27 -4.35 16.89 -36.74
N LEU A 28 -4.62 16.90 -35.43
CA LEU A 28 -5.67 16.06 -34.84
C LEU A 28 -6.97 16.84 -34.64
N ASP A 29 -7.85 16.77 -35.64
CA ASP A 29 -9.28 16.93 -35.39
C ASP A 29 -9.77 15.72 -34.56
N GLY A 30 -10.56 15.96 -33.52
CA GLY A 30 -10.99 14.88 -32.62
C GLY A 30 -11.67 15.35 -31.33
N VAL A 31 -12.05 14.40 -30.48
CA VAL A 31 -12.36 14.57 -29.07
C VAL A 31 -11.19 14.06 -28.20
N ILE A 32 -10.88 14.80 -27.13
CA ILE A 32 -9.93 14.36 -26.10
C ILE A 32 -10.66 13.91 -24.84
N ILE A 33 -10.06 12.92 -24.17
CA ILE A 33 -10.43 12.50 -22.81
C ILE A 33 -9.20 12.55 -21.89
N GLN A 34 -9.30 13.40 -20.87
CA GLN A 34 -8.30 13.57 -19.82
C GLN A 34 -8.81 12.89 -18.55
N THR A 35 -7.92 12.16 -17.85
CA THR A 35 -8.25 11.43 -16.63
C THR A 35 -7.17 11.63 -15.57
N SER A 36 -7.55 11.73 -14.29
CA SER A 36 -6.61 11.66 -13.17
C SER A 36 -6.07 10.24 -12.95
N ASN A 37 -4.91 10.13 -12.28
CA ASN A 37 -4.45 8.88 -11.69
C ASN A 37 -5.28 8.62 -10.42
N LEU A 38 -6.05 7.53 -10.38
CA LEU A 38 -6.99 7.25 -9.29
C LEU A 38 -6.36 6.39 -8.19
N THR A 39 -6.18 6.97 -7.01
CA THR A 39 -5.81 6.30 -5.75
C THR A 39 -6.95 6.47 -4.74
N LEU A 40 -7.55 5.37 -4.29
CA LEU A 40 -8.79 5.44 -3.47
C LEU A 40 -8.58 6.24 -2.19
N GLY A 41 -9.52 7.13 -1.88
CA GLY A 41 -9.49 7.98 -0.67
C GLY A 41 -8.51 9.17 -0.76
N VAL A 42 -7.53 9.13 -1.67
CA VAL A 42 -6.41 10.10 -1.74
C VAL A 42 -6.60 11.09 -2.88
N THR A 43 -6.92 10.62 -4.09
CA THR A 43 -7.07 11.48 -5.27
C THR A 43 -8.50 11.43 -5.80
N PRO A 44 -9.10 12.55 -6.21
CA PRO A 44 -10.41 12.51 -6.87
C PRO A 44 -10.30 11.83 -8.24
N LEU A 45 -11.36 11.13 -8.63
CA LEU A 45 -11.57 10.83 -10.04
C LEU A 45 -11.96 12.13 -10.74
N ASP A 46 -11.24 12.49 -11.79
CA ASP A 46 -11.57 13.61 -12.67
C ASP A 46 -11.52 13.11 -14.11
N VAL A 47 -12.65 13.16 -14.81
CA VAL A 47 -12.77 12.75 -16.21
C VAL A 47 -13.30 13.94 -17.01
N ARG A 48 -12.47 14.49 -17.89
CA ARG A 48 -12.80 15.64 -18.75
C ARG A 48 -12.77 15.27 -20.23
N CYS A 49 -13.91 15.45 -20.88
CA CYS A 49 -14.09 15.56 -22.32
C CYS A 49 -13.78 16.97 -22.82
N GLY A 50 -13.23 17.10 -24.03
CA GLY A 50 -13.19 18.36 -24.78
C GLY A 50 -12.86 18.11 -26.26
N PRO A 51 -12.93 19.10 -27.15
CA PRO A 51 -12.42 18.95 -28.51
C PRO A 51 -10.89 18.97 -28.52
N ALA A 52 -10.25 18.19 -29.39
CA ALA A 52 -8.81 18.17 -29.63
C ALA A 52 -8.40 19.41 -30.44
N ASN A 53 -9.04 19.56 -31.59
CA ASN A 53 -9.07 20.77 -32.40
C ASN A 53 -10.53 21.17 -32.63
N SER A 54 -10.76 22.46 -32.81
CA SER A 54 -11.99 23.08 -32.33
C SER A 54 -12.36 24.38 -33.04
N GLU A 55 -11.42 24.96 -33.80
CA GLU A 55 -11.64 26.07 -34.73
C GLU A 55 -12.49 25.65 -35.94
N ALA A 56 -12.42 24.36 -36.32
CA ALA A 56 -13.25 23.76 -37.36
C ALA A 56 -14.73 23.61 -36.95
N LEU A 57 -15.03 23.54 -35.65
CA LEU A 57 -16.36 23.28 -35.12
C LEU A 57 -17.16 24.56 -34.87
N LEU A 58 -18.21 24.76 -35.69
CA LEU A 58 -19.17 25.85 -35.56
C LEU A 58 -19.85 25.84 -34.18
N TYR A 59 -20.27 24.65 -33.72
CA TYR A 59 -20.71 24.40 -32.36
C TYR A 59 -20.63 22.92 -31.99
N VAL A 60 -20.60 22.64 -30.69
CA VAL A 60 -20.80 21.29 -30.14
C VAL A 60 -22.28 21.17 -29.77
N ASN A 61 -22.98 20.18 -30.30
CA ASN A 61 -24.37 19.90 -29.92
C ASN A 61 -24.41 19.18 -28.56
N SER A 62 -23.49 18.23 -28.32
CA SER A 62 -23.35 17.57 -27.03
C SER A 62 -22.02 16.85 -26.83
N PHE A 63 -21.61 16.71 -25.56
CA PHE A 63 -20.74 15.61 -25.13
C PHE A 63 -21.57 14.59 -24.33
N THR A 64 -21.31 13.31 -24.52
CA THR A 64 -21.84 12.22 -23.68
C THR A 64 -20.68 11.41 -23.14
N LEU A 65 -20.58 11.27 -21.82
CA LEU A 65 -19.60 10.40 -21.16
C LEU A 65 -20.26 9.06 -20.83
N THR A 66 -19.64 7.97 -21.26
CA THR A 66 -20.02 6.60 -20.89
C THR A 66 -18.92 5.93 -20.06
N ARG A 67 -19.32 4.95 -19.24
CA ARG A 67 -18.46 4.14 -18.38
C ARG A 67 -18.79 2.66 -18.66
N ASN A 68 -17.82 1.92 -19.22
CA ASN A 68 -18.03 0.56 -19.75
C ASN A 68 -19.25 0.46 -20.69
N GLY A 69 -19.49 1.49 -21.51
CA GLY A 69 -20.63 1.60 -22.44
C GLY A 69 -21.90 2.21 -21.85
N THR A 70 -22.10 2.20 -20.53
CA THR A 70 -23.26 2.81 -19.87
C THR A 70 -23.13 4.32 -19.78
N SER A 71 -24.15 5.09 -20.20
CA SER A 71 -24.12 6.55 -20.12
C SER A 71 -24.15 7.06 -18.68
N VAL A 72 -23.22 7.97 -18.34
CA VAL A 72 -23.05 8.52 -16.99
C VAL A 72 -23.48 9.98 -16.92
N ALA A 73 -23.05 10.78 -17.89
CA ALA A 73 -23.33 12.20 -17.93
C ALA A 73 -23.41 12.71 -19.38
N LYS A 74 -24.17 13.77 -19.59
CA LYS A 74 -24.29 14.46 -20.87
C LYS A 74 -24.36 15.97 -20.64
N VAL A 75 -23.78 16.73 -21.55
CA VAL A 75 -24.06 18.17 -21.71
C VAL A 75 -24.62 18.37 -23.10
N THR A 76 -25.70 19.14 -23.24
CA THR A 76 -26.32 19.47 -24.53
C THR A 76 -26.42 20.97 -24.73
N TYR A 77 -26.33 21.41 -25.99
CA TYR A 77 -26.54 22.80 -26.36
C TYR A 77 -28.03 23.06 -26.61
N ASN A 78 -28.63 23.93 -25.80
CA ASN A 78 -29.97 24.44 -26.04
C ASN A 78 -29.89 25.70 -26.93
N ARG A 79 -30.22 25.52 -28.21
CA ARG A 79 -30.20 26.60 -29.22
C ARG A 79 -31.24 27.70 -28.95
N ALA A 80 -32.37 27.37 -28.30
CA ALA A 80 -33.44 28.34 -28.04
C ALA A 80 -33.07 29.33 -26.94
N THR A 81 -32.28 28.90 -25.95
CA THR A 81 -31.82 29.72 -24.82
C THR A 81 -30.34 30.10 -24.90
N GLN A 82 -29.65 29.71 -25.98
CA GLN A 82 -28.20 29.88 -26.17
C GLN A 82 -27.39 29.45 -24.92
N SER A 83 -27.69 28.27 -24.38
CA SER A 83 -27.11 27.82 -23.11
C SER A 83 -26.82 26.33 -23.07
N SER A 84 -25.98 25.92 -22.12
CA SER A 84 -25.60 24.53 -21.89
C SER A 84 -26.49 23.88 -20.84
N THR A 85 -27.05 22.72 -21.13
CA THR A 85 -27.84 21.92 -20.19
C THR A 85 -27.03 20.71 -19.75
N LEU A 86 -26.80 20.57 -18.45
CA LEU A 86 -26.10 19.42 -17.84
C LEU A 86 -27.10 18.37 -17.36
N ILE A 87 -26.85 17.11 -17.69
CA ILE A 87 -27.72 15.97 -17.36
C ILE A 87 -26.87 14.84 -16.80
N VAL A 88 -27.16 14.40 -15.58
CA VAL A 88 -26.63 13.12 -15.07
C VAL A 88 -27.53 12.00 -15.61
N LEU A 89 -26.94 11.09 -16.38
CA LEU A 89 -27.62 9.95 -17.01
C LEU A 89 -27.43 8.64 -16.22
N ASP A 90 -26.50 8.61 -15.26
CA ASP A 90 -26.32 7.47 -14.37
C ASP A 90 -27.57 7.29 -13.49
N VAL A 91 -28.27 6.18 -13.71
CA VAL A 91 -29.50 5.79 -13.00
C VAL A 91 -29.23 4.96 -11.74
N THR A 92 -27.96 4.75 -11.37
CA THR A 92 -27.56 4.00 -10.17
C THR A 92 -27.24 4.95 -8.99
N ASP A 93 -26.96 4.38 -7.82
CA ASP A 93 -26.53 5.10 -6.60
C ASP A 93 -25.28 5.99 -6.79
N ASN A 94 -24.59 5.87 -7.93
CA ASN A 94 -23.53 6.79 -8.33
C ASN A 94 -23.97 8.25 -8.45
N ARG A 95 -25.24 8.53 -8.77
CA ARG A 95 -25.71 9.88 -9.13
C ARG A 95 -25.39 10.94 -8.07
N ALA A 96 -25.43 10.58 -6.79
CA ALA A 96 -25.12 11.48 -5.67
C ALA A 96 -23.60 11.73 -5.46
N ARG A 97 -22.72 10.96 -6.13
CA ARG A 97 -21.25 11.05 -5.99
C ARG A 97 -20.59 11.94 -7.04
N TYR A 98 -21.27 12.26 -8.14
CA TYR A 98 -20.71 13.04 -9.23
C TYR A 98 -20.95 14.54 -9.05
N ASN A 99 -19.86 15.32 -9.01
CA ASN A 99 -19.91 16.74 -9.30
C ASN A 99 -19.76 16.92 -10.82
N LEU A 100 -20.81 17.43 -11.46
CA LEU A 100 -20.92 17.56 -12.91
C LEU A 100 -20.76 19.02 -13.32
N THR A 101 -19.79 19.30 -14.20
CA THR A 101 -19.61 20.61 -14.83
C THR A 101 -19.43 20.45 -16.33
N GLY A 102 -19.75 21.49 -17.10
CA GLY A 102 -19.58 21.46 -18.54
C GLY A 102 -20.20 22.66 -19.23
N ASN A 103 -19.66 22.98 -20.39
CA ASN A 103 -20.18 23.99 -21.30
C ASN A 103 -19.95 23.50 -22.74
N VAL A 104 -20.90 23.75 -23.63
CA VAL A 104 -20.79 23.52 -25.08
C VAL A 104 -21.04 24.80 -25.88
N HIS A 105 -21.49 25.85 -25.20
CA HIS A 105 -21.73 27.17 -25.74
C HIS A 105 -20.69 28.15 -25.18
N ASP A 106 -19.53 28.19 -25.83
CA ASP A 106 -18.48 29.18 -25.59
C ASP A 106 -17.84 29.57 -26.93
N THR A 107 -17.35 30.81 -26.99
CA THR A 107 -16.56 31.32 -28.12
C THR A 107 -15.11 30.84 -28.05
N ASN A 108 -14.55 30.71 -26.83
CA ASN A 108 -13.27 30.05 -26.63
C ASN A 108 -13.49 28.52 -26.66
N PRO A 109 -12.93 27.78 -27.61
CA PRO A 109 -13.24 26.37 -27.74
C PRO A 109 -12.67 25.48 -26.62
N VAL A 110 -11.63 25.92 -25.91
CA VAL A 110 -11.06 25.19 -24.75
C VAL A 110 -12.07 25.12 -23.59
N ASN A 111 -13.00 26.07 -23.55
CA ASN A 111 -14.12 26.09 -22.62
C ASN A 111 -15.29 25.19 -23.06
N LYS A 112 -15.24 24.56 -24.23
CA LYS A 112 -16.22 23.53 -24.64
C LYS A 112 -15.78 22.19 -24.00
N PHE A 113 -16.42 21.77 -22.92
CA PHE A 113 -16.08 20.55 -22.19
C PHE A 113 -17.28 19.90 -21.49
N LEU A 114 -17.09 18.64 -21.10
CA LEU A 114 -17.90 17.92 -20.11
C LEU A 114 -16.92 17.35 -19.08
N ARG A 115 -17.16 17.57 -17.78
CA ARG A 115 -16.28 17.12 -16.71
C ARG A 115 -17.08 16.51 -15.57
N VAL A 116 -16.75 15.25 -15.25
CA VAL A 116 -17.30 14.51 -14.11
C VAL A 116 -16.19 14.34 -13.08
N VAL A 117 -16.46 14.78 -11.84
CA VAL A 117 -15.54 14.62 -10.71
C VAL A 117 -16.21 13.77 -9.63
N VAL A 118 -15.53 12.73 -9.14
CA VAL A 118 -15.88 12.06 -7.87
C VAL A 118 -14.87 12.54 -6.81
N PRO A 119 -15.33 13.14 -5.70
CA PRO A 119 -14.45 13.53 -4.59
C PRO A 119 -13.63 12.34 -4.06
N ALA A 120 -12.39 12.60 -3.62
CA ALA A 120 -11.45 11.54 -3.19
C ALA A 120 -12.04 10.62 -2.09
N ASN A 121 -12.76 11.18 -1.13
CA ASN A 121 -13.44 10.44 -0.05
C ASN A 121 -14.67 9.64 -0.51
N MET A 122 -15.06 9.73 -1.78
CA MET A 122 -16.20 9.02 -2.38
C MET A 122 -15.79 8.07 -3.52
N THR A 123 -14.51 8.03 -3.90
CA THR A 123 -13.99 7.10 -4.92
C THR A 123 -14.05 5.66 -4.41
N ARG A 124 -14.33 4.70 -5.30
CA ARG A 124 -14.41 3.27 -4.92
C ARG A 124 -13.84 2.34 -5.99
N CYS A 125 -13.97 1.04 -5.75
CA CYS A 125 -13.62 -0.05 -6.68
C CYS A 125 -14.37 -0.02 -8.02
N LEU A 126 -15.69 0.17 -7.95
CA LEU A 126 -16.45 0.71 -9.07
C LEU A 126 -16.08 2.19 -9.20
N ASP A 127 -16.16 2.75 -10.39
CA ASP A 127 -15.33 3.86 -10.90
C ASP A 127 -14.23 3.30 -11.81
N GLU A 128 -13.43 2.29 -11.41
CA GLU A 128 -12.57 1.56 -12.38
C GLU A 128 -13.39 1.13 -13.60
N ALA A 129 -12.95 1.55 -14.78
CA ALA A 129 -13.66 1.38 -16.03
C ALA A 129 -12.87 1.92 -17.23
N ASN A 130 -13.29 1.49 -18.41
CA ASN A 130 -13.05 2.26 -19.62
C ASN A 130 -14.09 3.39 -19.72
N TYR A 131 -13.62 4.64 -19.63
CA TYR A 131 -14.44 5.82 -19.86
C TYR A 131 -14.37 6.21 -21.33
N THR A 132 -15.51 6.44 -21.98
CA THR A 132 -15.55 6.89 -23.38
C THR A 132 -16.30 8.20 -23.48
N CYS A 133 -15.66 9.20 -24.06
CA CYS A 133 -16.31 10.44 -24.44
C CYS A 133 -16.81 10.35 -25.88
N LEU A 134 -18.07 10.73 -26.10
CA LEU A 134 -18.70 10.88 -27.41
C LEU A 134 -18.98 12.39 -27.63
N LEU A 135 -18.49 12.95 -28.73
CA LEU A 135 -18.73 14.33 -29.16
C LEU A 135 -19.66 14.29 -30.38
N ASN A 136 -20.82 14.97 -30.30
CA ASN A 136 -21.63 15.32 -31.46
C ASN A 136 -21.62 16.85 -31.66
N GLY A 137 -21.34 17.30 -32.86
CA GLY A 137 -21.17 18.71 -33.22
C GLY A 137 -21.47 18.97 -34.68
N GLN A 138 -21.08 20.16 -35.15
CA GLN A 138 -21.28 20.57 -36.53
C GLN A 138 -20.13 21.48 -36.98
N TYR A 139 -19.62 21.22 -38.19
CA TYR A 139 -18.56 22.01 -38.81
C TYR A 139 -19.09 23.36 -39.36
N GLN A 140 -18.19 24.29 -39.68
CA GLN A 140 -18.54 25.59 -40.30
C GLN A 140 -19.30 25.45 -41.65
N ASN A 141 -19.00 24.41 -42.42
CA ASN A 141 -19.72 24.04 -43.66
C ASN A 141 -21.11 23.42 -43.40
N HIS A 142 -21.56 23.39 -42.14
CA HIS A 142 -22.82 22.81 -41.65
C HIS A 142 -22.94 21.28 -41.76
N SER A 143 -21.87 20.51 -42.05
CA SER A 143 -21.93 19.03 -41.97
C SER A 143 -21.88 18.54 -40.52
N SER A 144 -22.57 17.43 -40.23
CA SER A 144 -22.49 16.76 -38.92
C SER A 144 -21.06 16.36 -38.61
N TYR A 145 -20.73 16.34 -37.32
CA TYR A 145 -19.47 15.83 -36.81
C TYR A 145 -19.74 14.94 -35.60
N ASP A 146 -19.21 13.72 -35.64
CA ASP A 146 -19.29 12.74 -34.57
C ASP A 146 -17.91 12.12 -34.38
N ASP A 147 -17.44 12.10 -33.13
CA ASP A 147 -16.16 11.47 -32.78
C ASP A 147 -16.18 10.90 -31.35
N GLN A 148 -15.26 9.96 -31.08
CA GLN A 148 -15.14 9.30 -29.78
C GLN A 148 -13.69 9.07 -29.34
N ALA A 149 -13.44 9.21 -28.04
CA ALA A 149 -12.17 8.85 -27.43
C ALA A 149 -12.39 8.09 -26.12
N SER A 150 -11.66 6.99 -25.95
CA SER A 150 -11.72 6.13 -24.77
C SER A 150 -10.44 6.21 -23.96
N ARG A 151 -10.57 6.14 -22.63
CA ARG A 151 -9.44 6.04 -21.70
C ARG A 151 -9.82 5.17 -20.51
N TYR A 152 -9.01 4.16 -20.27
CA TYR A 152 -9.13 3.31 -19.10
C TYR A 152 -8.58 4.04 -17.86
N VAL A 153 -9.38 4.04 -16.79
CA VAL A 153 -8.98 4.50 -15.46
C VAL A 153 -8.86 3.27 -14.57
N GLY A 154 -7.62 2.91 -14.23
CA GLY A 154 -7.33 1.86 -13.25
C GLY A 154 -7.28 2.43 -11.83
N VAL A 155 -7.78 1.67 -10.86
CA VAL A 155 -7.72 1.99 -9.44
C VAL A 155 -6.38 1.55 -8.84
N LYS A 156 -5.76 2.45 -8.06
CA LYS A 156 -4.66 2.16 -7.15
C LYS A 156 -5.12 2.18 -5.70
N THR A 157 -4.50 1.35 -4.88
CA THR A 157 -4.65 1.35 -3.42
C THR A 157 -3.28 1.16 -2.77
N ILE A 158 -3.13 1.68 -1.55
CA ILE A 158 -1.92 1.50 -0.75
C ILE A 158 -2.02 0.23 0.10
N ALA A 159 -0.89 -0.28 0.59
CA ALA A 159 -0.91 -1.30 1.63
C ALA A 159 -1.56 -0.72 2.91
N THR A 160 -2.39 -1.52 3.60
CA THR A 160 -3.19 -1.05 4.75
C THR A 160 -3.03 -1.86 6.02
N ALA A 161 -2.56 -3.12 5.93
CA ALA A 161 -2.44 -4.00 7.09
C ALA A 161 -1.37 -5.08 6.88
N VAL A 162 -0.75 -5.50 7.99
CA VAL A 162 0.03 -6.73 8.10
C VAL A 162 -0.51 -7.52 9.30
N ASP A 163 -0.87 -8.78 9.06
CA ASP A 163 -1.33 -9.74 10.05
C ASP A 163 -0.13 -10.22 10.90
N ASN A 164 -0.37 -10.64 12.15
CA ASN A 164 0.70 -11.12 13.03
C ASN A 164 1.48 -12.27 12.38
N ILE A 165 2.81 -12.28 12.52
CA ILE A 165 3.66 -13.38 12.08
C ILE A 165 3.23 -14.67 12.81
N TYR A 166 3.04 -15.74 12.03
CA TYR A 166 2.64 -17.05 12.49
C TYR A 166 3.73 -18.09 12.21
N THR A 167 3.89 -19.06 13.10
CA THR A 167 4.65 -20.29 12.85
C THR A 167 3.83 -21.45 13.43
N PRO A 168 3.69 -22.60 12.75
CA PRO A 168 3.06 -23.77 13.33
C PRO A 168 3.78 -24.25 14.60
N PRO A 169 3.05 -24.79 15.60
CA PRO A 169 3.63 -25.63 16.64
C PRO A 169 4.17 -26.94 16.06
N THR A 170 5.27 -27.41 16.62
CA THR A 170 6.01 -28.64 16.28
C THR A 170 6.50 -29.29 17.58
N GLY A 171 7.10 -30.48 17.53
CA GLY A 171 7.76 -31.07 18.72
C GLY A 171 8.98 -30.27 19.20
N ASP A 172 9.55 -29.44 18.32
CA ASP A 172 10.84 -28.77 18.53
C ASP A 172 10.71 -27.27 18.86
N ASN A 173 9.49 -26.73 18.90
CA ASN A 173 9.24 -25.34 19.29
C ASN A 173 8.12 -25.19 20.32
N MET A 174 8.17 -24.11 21.09
CA MET A 174 7.15 -23.73 22.06
C MET A 174 6.82 -22.26 21.85
N LEU A 175 5.58 -21.98 21.43
CA LEU A 175 5.11 -20.62 21.19
C LEU A 175 4.74 -19.93 22.52
N ASP A 176 5.08 -18.65 22.60
CA ASP A 176 4.88 -17.79 23.76
C ASP A 176 3.60 -16.95 23.56
N PRO A 177 2.63 -16.95 24.50
CA PRO A 177 1.44 -16.09 24.45
C PRO A 177 1.74 -14.60 24.26
N SER A 178 2.95 -14.13 24.59
CA SER A 178 3.39 -12.75 24.40
C SER A 178 3.84 -12.39 22.97
N GLY A 179 3.78 -13.31 22.01
CA GLY A 179 4.08 -13.04 20.59
C GLY A 179 5.50 -13.43 20.15
N GLY A 180 5.99 -14.56 20.65
CA GLY A 180 7.29 -15.11 20.25
C GLY A 180 7.32 -16.63 20.36
N GLY A 181 8.52 -17.21 20.41
CA GLY A 181 8.68 -18.64 20.63
C GLY A 181 10.10 -19.06 21.01
N ARG A 182 10.21 -20.28 21.53
CA ARG A 182 11.47 -20.99 21.75
C ARG A 182 11.63 -22.06 20.67
N PHE A 183 12.82 -22.15 20.07
CA PHE A 183 13.08 -23.00 18.90
C PHE A 183 14.39 -23.77 19.03
N LEU A 184 14.42 -25.01 18.57
CA LEU A 184 15.60 -25.87 18.63
C LEU A 184 16.66 -25.42 17.62
N VAL A 185 17.91 -25.26 18.08
CA VAL A 185 19.08 -24.99 17.22
C VAL A 185 19.31 -26.17 16.26
N GLY A 186 19.52 -25.85 14.98
CA GLY A 186 19.71 -26.81 13.89
C GLY A 186 18.42 -27.16 13.13
N SER A 187 17.24 -26.86 13.69
CA SER A 187 15.95 -27.06 13.01
C SER A 187 15.55 -25.86 12.16
N THR A 188 14.84 -26.13 11.06
CA THR A 188 14.27 -25.10 10.17
C THR A 188 12.78 -24.95 10.43
N TYR A 189 12.31 -23.70 10.57
CA TYR A 189 10.91 -23.38 10.84
C TYR A 189 10.33 -22.50 9.74
N LEU A 190 9.06 -22.71 9.45
CA LEU A 190 8.28 -21.90 8.52
C LEU A 190 7.55 -20.79 9.28
N PHE A 191 8.00 -19.55 9.07
CA PHE A 191 7.26 -18.36 9.47
C PHE A 191 6.42 -17.85 8.30
N THR A 192 5.16 -17.54 8.56
CA THR A 192 4.24 -16.95 7.60
C THR A 192 3.87 -15.54 8.05
N CYS A 193 4.05 -14.59 7.16
CA CYS A 193 3.52 -13.24 7.26
C CYS A 193 2.43 -13.06 6.21
N THR A 194 1.42 -12.26 6.49
CA THR A 194 0.34 -11.98 5.55
C THR A 194 0.01 -10.51 5.58
N GLY A 195 -0.24 -9.88 4.44
CA GLY A 195 -0.54 -8.46 4.38
C GLY A 195 -1.51 -8.08 3.28
N THR A 196 -2.20 -6.96 3.48
CA THR A 196 -2.97 -6.27 2.44
C THR A 196 -2.02 -5.32 1.73
N VAL A 197 -1.58 -5.70 0.53
CA VAL A 197 -0.42 -5.13 -0.19
C VAL A 197 -0.79 -4.10 -1.27
N GLY A 198 -2.00 -3.54 -1.21
CA GLY A 198 -2.46 -2.50 -2.12
C GLY A 198 -2.65 -2.98 -3.56
N ARG A 199 -2.64 -2.04 -4.51
CA ARG A 199 -2.78 -2.24 -5.95
C ARG A 199 -2.00 -1.16 -6.71
N PRO A 200 -1.02 -1.50 -7.57
CA PRO A 200 -0.51 -2.85 -7.83
C PRO A 200 0.06 -3.50 -6.56
N PRO A 201 0.01 -4.84 -6.45
CA PRO A 201 0.49 -5.56 -5.27
C PRO A 201 2.00 -5.38 -5.10
N ILE A 202 2.42 -4.95 -3.91
CA ILE A 202 3.84 -4.94 -3.50
C ILE A 202 4.20 -6.23 -2.74
N SER A 203 5.50 -6.51 -2.64
CA SER A 203 6.03 -7.63 -1.84
C SER A 203 5.98 -7.33 -0.34
N LEU A 204 6.11 -8.37 0.47
CA LEU A 204 6.34 -8.31 1.91
C LEU A 204 7.81 -8.63 2.18
N ARG A 205 8.50 -7.71 2.83
CA ARG A 205 9.92 -7.83 3.18
C ARG A 205 10.08 -8.38 4.58
N TRP A 206 10.99 -9.34 4.72
CA TRP A 206 11.47 -9.80 6.02
C TRP A 206 12.73 -9.04 6.43
N CYS A 207 12.74 -8.64 7.70
CA CYS A 207 13.84 -7.95 8.35
C CYS A 207 14.12 -8.64 9.69
N TYR A 208 15.31 -8.42 10.25
CA TYR A 208 15.62 -8.89 11.61
C TYR A 208 16.50 -7.87 12.35
N LYS A 209 16.61 -8.07 13.65
CA LYS A 209 17.68 -7.51 14.50
C LYS A 209 17.89 -8.37 15.73
N GLN A 210 19.02 -8.21 16.41
CA GLN A 210 19.27 -8.83 17.71
C GLN A 210 18.71 -7.98 18.87
N GLU A 211 18.53 -8.62 20.01
CA GLU A 211 18.15 -7.94 21.24
C GLU A 211 19.20 -6.88 21.63
N GLY A 212 18.75 -5.66 21.91
CA GLY A 212 19.63 -4.51 22.16
C GLY A 212 20.03 -3.70 20.91
N GLU A 213 19.84 -4.22 19.69
CA GLU A 213 20.05 -3.44 18.47
C GLU A 213 18.91 -2.44 18.24
N MET A 214 19.23 -1.26 17.68
CA MET A 214 18.24 -0.20 17.42
C MET A 214 17.48 -0.45 16.11
N ASP A 215 18.20 -0.43 14.99
CA ASP A 215 17.64 -0.58 13.64
C ASP A 215 17.41 -2.04 13.25
N PHE A 216 16.43 -2.29 12.38
CA PHE A 216 16.27 -3.56 11.68
C PHE A 216 17.07 -3.56 10.37
N VAL A 217 17.60 -4.71 10.00
CA VAL A 217 18.30 -4.93 8.72
C VAL A 217 17.53 -5.94 7.84
N PRO A 218 17.66 -5.87 6.50
CA PRO A 218 17.04 -6.86 5.61
C PRO A 218 17.56 -8.26 5.88
N LEU A 219 16.66 -9.24 5.87
CA LEU A 219 17.01 -10.64 6.08
C LEU A 219 17.53 -11.23 4.75
N LEU A 220 18.84 -11.33 4.61
CA LEU A 220 19.51 -11.78 3.38
C LEU A 220 19.61 -13.31 3.30
N ALA A 221 19.56 -13.85 2.08
CA ALA A 221 19.27 -15.26 1.78
C ALA A 221 20.36 -16.31 2.13
N TYR A 222 21.24 -16.05 3.10
CA TYR A 222 22.30 -17.00 3.51
C TYR A 222 21.90 -17.92 4.68
N THR A 223 20.89 -17.56 5.47
CA THR A 223 20.27 -18.40 6.52
C THR A 223 18.78 -18.67 6.30
N ALA A 224 18.21 -18.14 5.22
CA ALA A 224 16.77 -18.09 5.01
C ALA A 224 16.38 -18.25 3.54
N VAL A 225 15.30 -18.99 3.31
CA VAL A 225 14.61 -19.03 2.01
C VAL A 225 13.28 -18.28 2.15
N ILE A 226 13.16 -17.16 1.44
CA ILE A 226 11.94 -16.36 1.36
C ILE A 226 11.20 -16.71 0.06
N SER A 227 9.90 -16.93 0.15
CA SER A 227 9.01 -17.05 -1.01
C SER A 227 7.68 -16.34 -0.74
N GLU A 228 6.93 -16.01 -1.79
CA GLU A 228 5.63 -15.34 -1.67
C GLU A 228 4.55 -16.10 -2.44
N SER A 229 3.30 -15.94 -2.02
CA SER A 229 2.14 -16.34 -2.82
C SER A 229 1.93 -15.39 -4.00
N GLU A 230 1.23 -15.88 -5.01
CA GLU A 230 0.57 -14.95 -5.94
C GLU A 230 -0.38 -14.01 -5.17
N PRO A 231 -0.57 -12.76 -5.62
CA PRO A 231 -1.54 -11.84 -5.05
C PRO A 231 -2.98 -12.33 -5.25
N GLU A 232 -3.72 -12.47 -4.16
CA GLU A 232 -5.15 -12.79 -4.20
C GLU A 232 -5.98 -11.52 -4.11
N VAL A 233 -7.07 -11.43 -4.88
CA VAL A 233 -7.99 -10.28 -4.83
C VAL A 233 -8.68 -10.26 -3.47
N PHE A 234 -8.51 -9.16 -2.76
CA PHE A 234 -9.07 -8.92 -1.43
C PHE A 234 -10.08 -7.76 -1.46
N GLN A 235 -10.65 -7.45 -0.31
CA GLN A 235 -11.67 -6.41 -0.15
C GLN A 235 -11.20 -5.06 -0.68
N ASP A 236 -12.14 -4.30 -1.25
CA ASP A 236 -11.92 -2.97 -1.82
C ASP A 236 -10.76 -2.91 -2.85
N CYS A 237 -10.66 -3.94 -3.70
CA CYS A 237 -9.71 -4.05 -4.82
C CYS A 237 -8.23 -4.01 -4.41
N ASN A 238 -7.97 -4.15 -3.11
CA ASN A 238 -6.64 -4.47 -2.64
C ASN A 238 -6.29 -5.90 -3.03
N TYR A 239 -5.00 -6.18 -3.05
CA TYR A 239 -4.52 -7.55 -3.01
C TYR A 239 -4.12 -7.94 -1.60
N LYS A 240 -4.32 -9.22 -1.26
CA LYS A 240 -3.72 -9.87 -0.10
C LYS A 240 -2.63 -10.81 -0.60
N ARG A 241 -1.50 -10.86 0.11
CA ARG A 241 -0.35 -11.72 -0.21
C ARG A 241 0.17 -12.38 1.06
N HIS A 242 0.60 -13.62 0.92
CA HIS A 242 1.33 -14.35 1.95
C HIS A 242 2.82 -14.36 1.61
N SER A 243 3.67 -14.19 2.60
CA SER A 243 5.12 -14.32 2.49
C SER A 243 5.62 -15.33 3.51
N PHE A 244 6.49 -16.20 3.06
CA PHE A 244 6.95 -17.39 3.76
C PHE A 244 8.46 -17.29 3.96
N LEU A 245 8.89 -17.46 5.20
CA LEU A 245 10.28 -17.44 5.61
C LEU A 245 10.62 -18.79 6.22
N ASN A 246 11.36 -19.62 5.47
CA ASN A 246 12.00 -20.81 6.02
C ASN A 246 13.32 -20.37 6.68
N TYR A 247 13.38 -20.43 8.01
CA TYR A 247 14.51 -19.94 8.81
C TYR A 247 15.17 -21.08 9.59
N THR A 248 16.46 -21.31 9.38
CA THR A 248 17.23 -22.32 10.12
C THR A 248 17.82 -21.70 11.38
N MET A 249 17.48 -22.26 12.54
CA MET A 249 17.90 -21.72 13.84
C MET A 249 19.35 -22.04 14.16
N THR A 250 20.09 -21.03 14.59
CA THR A 250 21.47 -21.09 15.07
C THR A 250 21.52 -20.71 16.56
N SER A 251 22.66 -20.94 17.21
CA SER A 251 22.86 -20.49 18.60
C SER A 251 22.87 -18.95 18.74
N LEU A 252 23.10 -18.22 17.65
CA LEU A 252 23.09 -16.76 17.62
C LEU A 252 21.67 -16.17 17.60
N ASP A 253 20.64 -16.98 17.31
CA ASP A 253 19.24 -16.51 17.21
C ASP A 253 18.53 -16.38 18.57
N THR A 254 19.30 -16.24 19.65
CA THR A 254 18.76 -16.07 21.01
C THR A 254 18.51 -14.58 21.25
N GLY A 255 17.25 -14.16 21.18
CA GLY A 255 16.87 -12.74 21.28
C GLY A 255 16.68 -12.06 19.93
N THR A 256 16.73 -12.79 18.82
CA THR A 256 16.42 -12.23 17.49
C THR A 256 14.96 -11.82 17.39
N VAL A 257 14.73 -10.59 16.92
CA VAL A 257 13.40 -10.10 16.59
C VAL A 257 13.27 -10.12 15.07
N LEU A 258 12.41 -11.01 14.55
CA LEU A 258 11.97 -10.99 13.17
C LEU A 258 10.94 -9.87 12.99
N LEU A 259 10.93 -9.26 11.81
CA LEU A 259 9.93 -8.27 11.39
C LEU A 259 9.48 -8.56 9.97
N CYS A 260 8.19 -8.37 9.72
CA CYS A 260 7.61 -8.35 8.38
C CYS A 260 6.85 -7.03 8.15
N GLU A 261 7.03 -6.45 6.98
CA GLU A 261 6.40 -5.20 6.54
C GLU A 261 6.18 -5.20 5.01
N PRO A 262 5.32 -4.34 4.45
CA PRO A 262 5.21 -4.16 3.01
C PRO A 262 6.48 -3.49 2.46
N GLU A 263 7.01 -4.02 1.36
CA GLU A 263 8.20 -3.50 0.69
C GLU A 263 7.87 -2.20 -0.06
N SER A 264 8.06 -1.09 0.64
CA SER A 264 8.06 0.24 0.06
C SER A 264 9.50 0.70 -0.15
N GLY A 265 9.81 1.21 -1.35
CA GLY A 265 11.14 1.73 -1.69
C GLY A 265 11.55 3.01 -0.94
N GLU A 266 10.67 3.54 -0.07
CA GLU A 266 10.88 4.76 0.70
C GLU A 266 11.53 4.51 2.08
N TYR A 267 11.39 3.31 2.64
CA TYR A 267 11.80 3.01 4.02
C TYR A 267 12.82 1.87 4.11
N TYR A 268 13.85 2.09 4.92
CA TYR A 268 14.68 1.03 5.48
C TYR A 268 13.85 0.13 6.40
N CYS A 269 14.33 -1.09 6.63
CA CYS A 269 13.68 -2.10 7.46
C CYS A 269 13.14 -1.56 8.79
N GLY A 270 11.87 -1.84 9.09
CA GLY A 270 11.24 -1.55 10.37
C GLY A 270 10.90 -0.07 10.61
N ARG A 271 11.00 0.79 9.59
CA ARG A 271 10.58 2.20 9.65
C ARG A 271 9.20 2.45 9.04
N GLY A 272 8.60 1.46 8.37
CA GLY A 272 7.26 1.56 7.83
C GLY A 272 6.18 1.57 8.94
N PRO A 273 5.05 2.27 8.76
CA PRO A 273 3.96 2.33 9.74
C PRO A 273 3.18 1.00 9.85
N LEU A 274 3.35 0.10 8.89
CA LEU A 274 2.72 -1.21 8.83
C LEU A 274 3.79 -2.27 8.99
N ASN A 275 3.99 -2.76 10.21
CA ASN A 275 4.91 -3.85 10.48
C ASN A 275 4.37 -4.77 11.58
N LYS A 276 4.89 -6.00 11.62
CA LYS A 276 4.66 -6.97 12.68
C LYS A 276 5.96 -7.64 13.06
N THR A 277 6.17 -7.83 14.35
CA THR A 277 7.38 -8.44 14.91
C THR A 277 7.09 -9.80 15.55
N PHE A 278 8.11 -10.66 15.60
CA PHE A 278 8.06 -11.95 16.28
C PHE A 278 9.40 -12.23 16.96
N VAL A 279 9.39 -12.59 18.25
CA VAL A 279 10.63 -12.85 19.00
C VAL A 279 11.02 -14.32 18.95
N VAL A 280 12.23 -14.58 18.47
CA VAL A 280 12.85 -15.90 18.38
C VAL A 280 13.83 -16.08 19.55
N ARG A 281 13.77 -17.26 20.19
CA ARG A 281 14.66 -17.64 21.28
C ARG A 281 15.21 -19.05 21.03
N ALA A 282 16.38 -19.13 20.43
CA ALA A 282 17.05 -20.40 20.19
C ALA A 282 17.34 -21.16 21.51
N PHE A 283 17.28 -22.50 21.48
CA PHE A 283 17.72 -23.37 22.57
C PHE A 283 18.37 -24.66 22.04
N VAL A 284 19.22 -25.27 22.85
CA VAL A 284 19.82 -26.58 22.57
C VAL A 284 19.19 -27.60 23.53
N TYR A 285 18.95 -28.84 23.07
CA TYR A 285 18.59 -29.92 23.99
C TYR A 285 19.71 -30.12 25.01
N GLY A 286 19.39 -29.91 26.29
CA GLY A 286 20.25 -30.33 27.38
C GLY A 286 20.31 -31.84 27.41
N GLY A 287 21.37 -32.41 26.81
CA GLY A 287 21.72 -33.80 27.01
C GLY A 287 22.04 -34.02 28.48
N GLY A 288 21.05 -34.50 29.24
CA GLY A 288 21.20 -34.81 30.65
C GLY A 288 22.23 -35.90 30.83
N SER A 289 23.48 -35.53 31.12
CA SER A 289 24.44 -36.48 31.66
C SER A 289 23.88 -37.02 32.96
N ASN A 290 23.48 -38.29 32.95
CA ASN A 290 23.13 -39.04 34.15
C ASN A 290 24.40 -39.28 35.00
N SER A 291 24.95 -38.22 35.58
CA SER A 291 25.91 -38.31 36.68
C SER A 291 25.15 -38.70 37.94
N GLY A 292 24.92 -40.00 38.11
CA GLY A 292 24.23 -40.55 39.28
C GLY A 292 25.02 -40.27 40.56
N ALA A 293 24.60 -39.24 41.30
CA ALA A 293 24.97 -39.05 42.70
C ALA A 293 23.84 -39.58 43.58
N THR A 294 23.92 -40.86 43.94
CA THR A 294 23.05 -41.46 44.96
C THR A 294 23.24 -40.76 46.30
N HIS A 295 22.29 -39.94 46.72
CA HIS A 295 22.13 -39.57 48.13
C HIS A 295 20.87 -40.17 48.73
N THR A 296 21.09 -41.32 49.35
CA THR A 296 20.10 -42.13 50.07
C THR A 296 19.64 -41.44 51.35
N ARG A 297 18.33 -41.45 51.64
CA ARG A 297 17.66 -41.39 52.97
C ARG A 297 18.26 -40.44 54.04
N ARG A 298 17.44 -39.59 54.69
CA ARG A 298 16.45 -40.05 55.69
C ARG A 298 15.51 -38.93 56.14
N SER A 299 14.31 -39.31 56.57
CA SER A 299 13.46 -38.46 57.42
C SER A 299 14.05 -38.31 58.83
N GLY A 300 13.88 -37.13 59.43
CA GLY A 300 14.24 -36.84 60.81
C GLY A 300 13.57 -35.56 61.30
N SER A 301 12.61 -35.70 62.22
CA SER A 301 11.98 -34.58 62.93
C SER A 301 12.71 -34.34 64.26
N LEU A 302 12.80 -33.07 64.70
CA LEU A 302 13.01 -32.55 66.08
C LEU A 302 13.31 -31.03 65.93
N VAL A 303 12.42 -30.11 66.31
CA VAL A 303 12.14 -29.55 67.66
C VAL A 303 13.19 -28.55 68.17
N SER A 304 12.65 -27.42 68.64
CA SER A 304 13.23 -26.19 69.22
C SER A 304 14.50 -26.26 70.07
N ALA A 305 15.27 -25.17 70.02
CA ALA A 305 15.89 -24.58 71.22
C ALA A 305 16.00 -23.05 71.11
N LEU A 306 15.54 -22.33 72.14
CA LEU A 306 15.89 -20.92 72.39
C LEU A 306 17.37 -20.82 72.76
N PHE A 307 18.03 -19.69 72.47
CA PHE A 307 18.93 -19.06 73.45
C PHE A 307 18.91 -17.53 73.34
N VAL A 308 18.91 -16.89 74.50
CA VAL A 308 18.84 -15.43 74.70
C VAL A 308 20.22 -14.91 75.09
N TYR A 309 20.59 -13.71 74.65
CA TYR A 309 21.53 -12.84 75.38
C TYR A 309 21.14 -11.36 75.24
N VAL A 310 21.42 -10.56 76.27
CA VAL A 310 20.78 -9.26 76.57
C VAL A 310 21.81 -8.23 77.08
N MET A 311 21.62 -6.94 76.72
CA MET A 311 22.31 -5.72 77.22
C MET A 311 23.83 -5.61 76.93
N PHE A 312 24.54 -4.47 77.06
CA PHE A 312 24.34 -3.13 77.68
C PHE A 312 24.77 -2.03 76.63
N MET A 313 24.01 -0.96 76.32
CA MET A 313 23.83 0.36 77.01
C MET A 313 24.79 1.50 76.60
N LEU A 314 24.33 2.75 76.84
CA LEU A 314 24.98 4.07 76.69
C LEU A 314 25.03 4.66 75.25
N GLY A 315 24.59 5.89 74.98
CA GLY A 315 23.93 6.89 75.85
C GLY A 315 23.35 8.09 75.06
N VAL A 316 22.42 8.82 75.67
CA VAL A 316 21.71 10.00 75.11
C VAL A 316 22.46 11.30 75.50
N PRO A 317 22.18 12.47 74.87
CA PRO A 317 21.18 13.38 75.49
C PRO A 317 20.26 14.14 74.52
N VAL A 318 19.15 14.64 75.08
CA VAL A 318 18.06 15.42 74.45
C VAL A 318 18.20 16.90 74.79
N VAL A 319 17.91 17.82 73.85
CA VAL A 319 17.54 19.23 74.10
C VAL A 319 16.81 19.78 72.84
N PRO A 320 15.89 20.76 72.94
CA PRO A 320 14.77 20.91 73.88
C PRO A 320 13.39 20.63 73.23
#